data_AF-A0A358AFU6-F1
#
_entry.id   AF-A0A358AFU6-F1
#
_cell.length_a   1.000
_cell.length_b   1.000
_cell.length_c   1.000
_cell.angle_alpha   90.00
_cell.angle_beta   90.00
_cell.angle_gamma   90.00
#
_symmetry.space_group_name_H-M   'P 1'
#
loop_
_entity.id
_entity.type
_entity.pdbx_description
1 polymer ?
#
loop_
_entity_poly.entity_id
_entity_poly.type
_entity_poly.pdbx_seq_one_letter_code
_entity_poly.pdbx_strand_id
1 'polypeptide(L)' 'LNEREKQIVMLRYYLGKTQMEVSEEVGISQAQVSRLEKNALGNLKKQL' A
#
# COMPACT_ATOMS: atom_id res chain seq x y z
N LEU A 1 -8.74 0.14 -7.55
CA LEU A 1 -8.02 0.52 -6.31
C LEU A 1 -8.85 1.50 -5.52
N ASN A 2 -9.03 1.27 -4.23
CA ASN A 2 -9.60 2.29 -3.34
C ASN A 2 -8.55 3.36 -2.95
N GLU A 3 -8.98 4.46 -2.35
CA GLU A 3 -8.07 5.56 -1.98
C GLU A 3 -6.97 5.14 -1.00
N ARG A 4 -7.27 4.23 -0.07
CA ARG A 4 -6.31 3.69 0.90
C ARG A 4 -5.20 2.90 0.20
N GLU A 5 -5.58 2.04 -0.74
CA GLU A 5 -4.66 1.23 -1.55
C GLU A 5 -3.78 2.11 -2.44
N LYS A 6 -4.36 3.15 -3.07
CA LYS A 6 -3.61 4.13 -3.87
C LYS A 6 -2.57 4.85 -3.02
N GLN A 7 -2.96 5.33 -1.83
CA GLN A 7 -2.05 5.99 -0.90
C GLN A 7 -0.89 5.07 -0.50
N ILE A 8 -1.18 3.81 -0.14
CA ILE A 8 -0.15 2.83 0.22
C ILE A 8 0.81 2.56 -0.95
N VAL A 9 0.29 2.36 -2.17
CA VAL A 9 1.14 2.16 -3.36
C VAL A 9 2.01 3.39 -3.63
N MET A 10 1.46 4.60 -3.49
CA MET A 10 2.21 5.85 -3.65
C MET A 10 3.40 5.91 -2.69
N LEU A 11 3.15 5.73 -1.39
CA LEU A 11 4.20 5.77 -0.37
C LEU A 11 5.26 4.67 -0.58
N ARG A 12 4.84 3.45 -0.92
CA ARG A 12 5.73 2.29 -1.08
C ARG A 12 6.60 2.34 -2.33
N TYR A 13 6.01 2.65 -3.49
CA TYR A 13 6.66 2.46 -4.79
C TYR A 13 7.16 3.75 -5.42
N TYR A 14 6.56 4.89 -5.08
CA TYR A 14 6.99 6.18 -5.61
C TYR A 14 7.86 6.96 -4.62
N LEU A 15 7.56 6.86 -3.32
CA LEU A 15 8.36 7.49 -2.26
C LEU A 15 9.34 6.55 -1.57
N GLY A 16 9.31 5.25 -1.89
CA GLY A 16 10.27 4.26 -1.39
C GLY A 16 10.18 3.95 0.10
N LYS A 17 9.11 4.37 0.80
CA LYS A 17 8.94 4.10 2.23
C LYS A 17 8.77 2.61 2.50
N THR A 18 9.27 2.12 3.62
CA THR A 18 9.04 0.75 4.13
C THR A 18 7.59 0.53 4.55
N GLN A 19 7.15 -0.72 4.67
CA GLN A 19 5.81 -1.02 5.19
C GLN A 19 5.61 -0.55 6.64
N MET A 20 6.68 -0.52 7.44
CA MET A 20 6.61 -0.01 8.81
C MET A 20 6.40 1.50 8.82
N GLU A 21 7.18 2.27 8.06
CA GLU A 21 6.99 3.73 7.94
C GLU A 21 5.60 4.09 7.41
N VAL A 22 5.09 3.33 6.43
CA VAL A 22 3.71 3.50 5.94
C VAL A 22 2.67 3.16 7.01
N SER A 23 2.93 2.15 7.85
CA SER A 23 2.02 1.75 8.92
C SER A 23 1.90 2.85 9.99
N GLU A 24 3.02 3.49 10.32
CA GLU A 24 3.07 4.64 11.23
C GLU A 24 2.35 5.86 10.65
N GLU A 25 2.60 6.19 9.38
CA GLU A 25 2.01 7.35 8.71
C GLU A 25 0.49 7.22 8.47
N VAL A 26 0.02 6.02 8.16
CA VAL A 26 -1.39 5.75 7.82
C VAL A 26 -2.21 5.34 9.06
N GLY A 27 -1.55 5.07 10.20
CA GLY A 27 -2.19 4.73 11.47
C GLY A 27 -2.87 3.36 11.48
N ILE A 28 -2.25 2.36 10.85
CA ILE A 28 -2.72 0.96 10.83
C ILE A 28 -1.55 0.02 11.08
N SER A 29 -1.81 -1.25 11.40
CA SER A 29 -0.71 -2.21 11.59
C SER A 29 0.02 -2.50 10.28
N GLN A 30 1.32 -2.83 10.36
CA GLN A 30 2.11 -3.27 9.22
C GLN A 30 1.48 -4.49 8.50
N ALA A 31 0.84 -5.40 9.24
CA ALA A 31 0.11 -6.53 8.65
C ALA A 31 -1.09 -6.07 7.80
N GLN A 32 -1.80 -5.01 8.22
CA GLN A 32 -2.87 -4.40 7.42
C GLN A 32 -2.32 -3.70 6.18
N VAL A 33 -1.20 -2.97 6.30
CA VAL A 33 -0.50 -2.38 5.15
C VAL A 33 -0.15 -3.46 4.13
N SER A 34 0.46 -4.56 4.58
CA SER A 34 0.86 -5.68 3.72
C SER A 34 -0.33 -6.28 2.94
N ARG A 35 -1.48 -6.46 3.60
CA ARG A 35 -2.71 -6.95 2.94
C ARG A 35 -3.21 -5.98 1.87
N LEU A 36 -3.29 -4.69 2.20
CA LEU A 36 -3.75 -3.65 1.28
C LEU A 36 -2.80 -3.50 0.09
N GLU A 37 -1.48 -3.54 0.34
CA GLU A 37 -0.46 -3.49 -0.71
C GLU A 37 -0.59 -4.68 -1.66
N LYS A 38 -0.72 -5.92 -1.13
CA LYS A 38 -0.90 -7.11 -1.96
C LYS A 38 -2.18 -7.05 -2.80
N ASN A 39 -3.29 -6.59 -2.22
CA ASN A 39 -4.54 -6.42 -2.94
C ASN A 39 -4.41 -5.35 -4.03
N ALA A 40 -3.74 -4.25 -3.73
CA ALA A 40 -3.50 -3.16 -4.69
C ALA A 40 -2.70 -3.64 -5.89
N LEU A 41 -1.56 -4.32 -5.67
CA LEU A 41 -0.74 -4.87 -6.74
C LEU A 41 -1.49 -5.93 -7.56
N GLY A 42 -2.28 -6.77 -6.89
CA GLY A 42 -3.11 -7.77 -7.57
C GLY A 42 -4.16 -7.13 -8.49
N ASN A 43 -4.75 -6.01 -8.06
CA ASN A 43 -5.70 -5.25 -8.88
C ASN A 43 -5.01 -4.54 -10.05
N LEU A 44 -3.83 -3.96 -9.85
CA LEU A 44 -3.04 -3.33 -10.93
C LEU A 44 -2.64 -4.33 -12.01
N LYS A 45 -2.20 -5.53 -11.61
CA LYS A 45 -1.83 -6.59 -12.55
C LYS A 45 -3.00 -7.06 -13.43
N LYS A 46 -4.24 -6.96 -12.96
CA LYS A 46 -5.44 -7.31 -13.74
C LYS A 46 -5.87 -6.24 -14.74
N GLN A 47 -5.36 -5.02 -14.60
CA GLN A 47 -5.67 -3.89 -15.47
C GLN A 47 -4.61 -3.68 -16.58
N LEU A 48 -3.57 -4.51 -16.57
CA LEU A 48 -2.58 -4.67 -17.65
C LEU A 48 -3.00 -5.82 -18.55
#